data_AF-S3ZBL4-F1
#
_entry.id   AF-S3ZBL4-F1
#
_cell.length_a   1.000
_cell.length_b   1.000
_cell.length_c   1.000
_cell.angle_alpha   90.00
_cell.angle_beta   90.00
_cell.angle_gamma   90.00
#
_symmetry.space_group_name_H-M   'P 1'
#
loop_
_entity.id
_entity.type
_entity.pdbx_description
1 polymer ?
#
loop_
_entity_poly.entity_id
_entity_poly.type
_entity_poly.pdbx_seq_one_letter_code
_entity_poly.pdbx_strand_id
1 'polypeptide(L)'
;MTATPSNGENGESDRDKAKIDAEFEAMMRGIDIDDSILGSGDEPPTGYAVPGSLRKPTGPNTPGSAGSLTGPTPATPGGSGDDVEVPDDLSTLHDSAPAEDPAAPTPIAIVATPLASAKALAGVVRLALAAEDDRTPFPEGAVTAQAETGAILTGHVDEEEAHTLARLVSLGLQRQGVVMFWRRGDRMIAFRYRAGRNEGETSPALVLGALAGEVEDLLLGVDALEDLEETYDPSSISRLEAVKWIAGGRRK
;
A
#
# COMPACT_ATOMS: atom_id res chain seq x y z
N MET A 1 0.32 65.09 42.67
CA MET A 1 1.24 63.95 42.43
C MET A 1 0.54 63.05 41.41
N THR A 2 1.04 62.66 40.24
CA THR A 2 2.11 63.09 39.31
C THR A 2 1.86 62.26 38.02
N ALA A 3 2.35 62.70 36.87
CA ALA A 3 2.02 62.17 35.55
C ALA A 3 3.04 61.13 34.98
N THR A 4 2.53 60.16 34.20
CA THR A 4 3.13 59.47 33.00
C THR A 4 4.38 58.54 33.19
N PRO A 5 4.87 57.78 32.16
CA PRO A 5 4.64 56.34 31.87
C PRO A 5 5.97 55.54 31.62
N SER A 6 5.96 54.57 30.67
CA SER A 6 7.10 54.00 29.91
C SER A 6 7.84 52.84 30.61
N ASN A 7 8.43 51.84 29.95
CA ASN A 7 8.50 51.29 28.59
C ASN A 7 9.43 50.06 28.78
N GLY A 8 9.17 48.93 28.15
CA GLY A 8 9.98 47.71 28.30
C GLY A 8 10.18 47.04 26.97
N GLU A 9 11.21 47.50 26.25
CA GLU A 9 11.55 47.14 24.88
C GLU A 9 12.00 45.68 24.71
N ASN A 10 11.52 45.09 23.61
CA ASN A 10 12.03 43.88 22.97
C ASN A 10 13.43 44.16 22.38
N GLY A 11 14.42 43.33 22.72
CA GLY A 11 15.81 43.54 22.28
C GLY A 11 16.55 42.30 21.76
N GLU A 12 15.87 41.18 21.49
CA GLU A 12 16.58 39.89 21.33
C GLU A 12 16.20 39.04 20.10
N SER A 13 15.61 39.59 19.02
CA SER A 13 15.30 38.79 17.81
C SER A 13 16.02 39.19 16.51
N ASP A 14 16.68 40.34 16.44
CA ASP A 14 17.21 40.83 15.15
C ASP A 14 18.64 40.37 14.82
N ARG A 15 19.48 40.07 15.83
CA ARG A 15 20.86 39.60 15.57
C ARG A 15 20.91 38.17 15.02
N ASP A 16 20.00 37.32 15.46
CA ASP A 16 19.98 35.92 15.04
C ASP A 16 19.40 35.77 13.63
N LYS A 17 18.41 36.60 13.28
CA LYS A 17 17.85 36.62 11.92
C LYS A 17 18.87 37.11 10.89
N ALA A 18 19.61 38.17 11.19
CA ALA A 18 20.65 38.68 10.31
C ALA A 18 21.80 37.68 10.10
N LYS A 19 22.08 36.83 11.10
CA LYS A 19 23.10 35.78 11.00
C LYS A 19 22.62 34.60 10.13
N ILE A 20 21.36 34.20 10.27
CA ILE A 20 20.76 33.14 9.44
C ILE A 20 20.65 33.57 7.98
N ASP A 21 20.24 34.82 7.72
CA ASP A 21 20.12 35.36 6.36
C ASP A 21 21.50 35.43 5.68
N ALA A 22 22.55 35.83 6.41
CA ALA A 22 23.92 35.86 5.89
C ALA A 22 24.49 34.45 5.60
N GLU A 23 24.18 33.45 6.42
CA GLU A 23 24.58 32.05 6.18
C GLU A 23 23.85 31.45 4.97
N PHE A 24 22.56 31.76 4.80
CA PHE A 24 21.79 31.31 3.63
C PHE A 24 22.26 31.97 2.33
N GLU A 25 22.59 33.27 2.36
CA GLU A 25 23.14 34.00 1.22
C GLU A 25 24.53 33.47 0.82
N ALA A 26 25.37 33.10 1.79
CA ALA A 26 26.66 32.44 1.52
C ALA A 26 26.50 31.04 0.89
N MET A 27 25.44 30.31 1.25
CA MET A 27 25.15 28.99 0.70
C MET A 27 24.65 29.04 -0.75
N MET A 28 23.91 30.08 -1.13
CA MET A 28 23.38 30.27 -2.48
C MET A 28 24.42 30.83 -3.47
N ARG A 29 25.52 31.41 -2.99
CA ARG A 29 26.56 32.01 -3.84
C ARG A 29 27.52 31.00 -4.51
N GLY A 30 27.45 29.72 -4.13
CA GLY A 30 28.29 28.65 -4.66
C GLY A 30 27.61 27.75 -5.71
N ILE A 31 26.35 28.01 -6.03
CA ILE A 31 25.58 27.25 -7.01
C ILE A 31 25.51 28.09 -8.30
N ASP A 32 26.60 28.06 -9.09
CA ASP A 32 26.54 28.46 -10.50
C ASP A 32 25.78 27.33 -11.23
N ILE A 33 24.44 27.43 -11.25
CA ILE A 33 23.65 26.66 -12.22
C ILE A 33 23.81 27.39 -13.54
N ASP A 34 24.58 26.77 -14.43
CA ASP A 34 24.76 27.20 -15.81
C ASP A 34 23.37 27.25 -16.48
N ASP A 35 22.90 28.47 -16.78
CA ASP A 35 21.59 28.76 -17.36
C ASP A 35 21.46 28.21 -18.80
N SER A 36 22.54 27.62 -19.34
CA SER A 36 22.55 26.86 -20.59
C SER A 36 21.89 25.48 -20.51
N ILE A 37 21.61 24.95 -19.31
CA ILE A 37 20.97 23.62 -19.13
C ILE A 37 19.44 23.71 -19.26
N LEU A 38 18.85 24.91 -19.19
CA LEU A 38 17.39 25.11 -19.29
C LEU A 38 16.91 25.46 -20.70
N GLY A 39 17.78 25.38 -21.71
CA GLY A 39 17.49 25.75 -23.09
C GLY A 39 17.61 24.61 -24.10
N SER A 40 16.65 23.69 -24.14
CA SER A 40 16.15 23.04 -25.38
C SER A 40 15.05 22.04 -25.01
N GLY A 41 13.82 22.38 -25.39
CA GLY A 41 12.72 21.42 -25.41
C GLY A 41 12.94 20.42 -26.53
N ASP A 42 13.74 19.39 -26.27
CA ASP A 42 13.73 18.18 -27.06
C ASP A 42 12.67 17.24 -26.47
N GLU A 43 11.65 17.00 -27.29
CA GLU A 43 10.59 16.03 -27.06
C GLU A 43 11.22 14.66 -26.72
N PRO A 44 10.79 13.96 -25.65
CA PRO A 44 11.38 12.68 -25.31
C PRO A 44 11.16 11.70 -26.47
N PRO A 45 12.19 10.95 -26.91
CA PRO A 45 12.02 9.97 -27.98
C PRO A 45 10.99 8.93 -27.55
N THR A 46 9.84 8.91 -28.22
CA THR A 46 8.87 7.81 -28.16
C THR A 46 9.52 6.56 -28.74
N GLY A 47 10.15 5.73 -27.90
CA GLY A 47 10.91 4.61 -28.44
C GLY A 47 11.64 3.73 -27.45
N TYR A 48 11.08 3.40 -26.29
CA TYR A 48 11.51 2.20 -25.58
C TYR A 48 10.79 0.98 -26.17
N ALA A 49 11.42 0.37 -27.17
CA ALA A 49 11.03 -0.93 -27.67
C ALA A 49 11.32 -1.99 -26.59
N VAL A 50 10.24 -2.63 -26.11
CA VAL A 50 10.32 -3.85 -25.30
C VAL A 50 10.69 -5.01 -26.24
N PRO A 51 11.83 -5.70 -26.07
CA PRO A 51 12.09 -6.93 -26.81
C PRO A 51 11.28 -8.06 -26.17
N GLY A 52 10.09 -8.32 -26.72
CA GLY A 52 9.25 -9.41 -26.26
C GLY A 52 7.78 -9.31 -26.67
N SER A 53 7.48 -8.93 -27.91
CA SER A 53 6.11 -9.03 -28.40
C SER A 53 5.67 -10.48 -28.48
N LEU A 54 4.57 -10.79 -27.78
CA LEU A 54 3.71 -11.92 -28.02
C LEU A 54 3.53 -12.11 -29.53
N ARG A 55 3.88 -13.30 -30.01
CA ARG A 55 3.47 -13.76 -31.33
C ARG A 55 1.95 -13.83 -31.34
N LYS A 56 1.32 -13.04 -32.20
CA LYS A 56 -0.04 -13.29 -32.68
C LYS A 56 0.01 -14.58 -33.53
N PRO A 57 -0.71 -15.66 -33.21
CA PRO A 57 -0.80 -16.79 -34.12
C PRO A 57 -1.69 -16.41 -35.30
N THR A 58 -1.08 -16.08 -36.44
CA THR A 58 -1.68 -16.10 -37.77
C THR A 58 -1.39 -17.47 -38.41
N GLY A 59 -2.41 -18.31 -38.59
CA GLY A 59 -2.33 -19.55 -39.35
C GLY A 59 -3.48 -20.53 -39.07
N PRO A 60 -3.95 -21.31 -40.07
CA PRO A 60 -5.33 -21.78 -40.14
C PRO A 60 -5.52 -23.11 -39.41
N ASN A 61 -6.15 -23.08 -38.24
CA ASN A 61 -6.72 -24.28 -37.65
C ASN A 61 -8.20 -24.36 -38.00
N THR A 62 -8.45 -24.91 -39.18
CA THR A 62 -9.67 -25.64 -39.50
C THR A 62 -9.92 -26.67 -38.39
N PRO A 63 -11.09 -26.72 -37.75
CA PRO A 63 -11.45 -27.86 -36.92
C PRO A 63 -11.50 -29.10 -37.81
N GLY A 64 -10.54 -30.00 -37.62
CA GLY A 64 -10.51 -31.30 -38.25
C GLY A 64 -11.72 -32.12 -37.80
N SER A 65 -12.51 -32.56 -38.76
CA SER A 65 -13.39 -33.71 -38.61
C SER A 65 -12.52 -34.95 -38.31
N ALA A 66 -12.72 -35.57 -37.15
CA ALA A 66 -12.28 -36.92 -36.89
C ALA A 66 -13.23 -37.58 -35.86
N GLY A 67 -13.88 -38.65 -36.30
CA GLY A 67 -14.28 -39.75 -35.41
C GLY A 67 -15.68 -39.68 -34.83
N SER A 68 -16.67 -40.13 -35.61
CA SER A 68 -17.89 -40.72 -35.06
C SER A 68 -17.50 -41.94 -34.21
N LEU A 69 -17.72 -41.84 -32.90
CA LEU A 69 -17.75 -42.97 -31.97
C LEU A 69 -19.12 -42.95 -31.28
N THR A 70 -20.06 -43.67 -31.87
CA THR A 70 -21.36 -43.97 -31.27
C THR A 70 -21.17 -44.97 -30.14
N GLY A 71 -21.06 -44.46 -28.91
CA GLY A 71 -21.31 -45.21 -27.68
C GLY A 71 -22.75 -44.96 -27.19
N PRO A 72 -23.44 -45.95 -26.60
CA PRO A 72 -24.82 -45.81 -26.19
C PRO A 72 -24.98 -44.81 -25.04
N THR A 73 -25.86 -43.84 -25.24
CA THR A 73 -26.38 -42.90 -24.24
C THR A 73 -26.93 -43.66 -23.02
N PRO A 74 -26.52 -43.34 -21.79
CA PRO A 74 -27.20 -43.85 -20.60
C PRO A 74 -28.61 -43.26 -20.53
N ALA A 75 -29.60 -44.13 -20.38
CA ALA A 75 -31.01 -43.76 -20.27
C ALA A 75 -31.27 -42.91 -19.02
N THR A 76 -31.86 -41.73 -19.22
CA THR A 76 -32.45 -40.90 -18.17
C THR A 76 -33.60 -41.65 -17.48
N PRO A 77 -33.57 -41.85 -16.15
CA PRO A 77 -34.78 -42.24 -15.43
C PRO A 77 -35.67 -41.02 -15.28
N GLY A 78 -36.89 -41.11 -15.83
CA GLY A 78 -37.96 -40.16 -15.54
C GLY A 78 -38.30 -40.16 -14.06
N GLY A 79 -38.20 -38.99 -13.42
CA GLY A 79 -38.64 -38.72 -12.06
C GLY A 79 -39.43 -37.42 -12.07
N SER A 80 -40.66 -37.49 -11.58
CA SER A 80 -41.67 -36.45 -11.61
C SER A 80 -41.35 -35.27 -10.67
N GLY A 81 -41.68 -34.06 -11.12
CA GLY A 81 -42.16 -32.95 -10.30
C GLY A 81 -41.20 -32.33 -9.30
N ASP A 82 -40.42 -31.35 -9.75
CA ASP A 82 -40.46 -29.99 -9.19
C ASP A 82 -39.76 -29.06 -10.17
N ASP A 83 -40.44 -28.01 -10.59
CA ASP A 83 -39.88 -26.95 -11.44
C ASP A 83 -38.98 -26.09 -10.54
N VAL A 84 -37.77 -26.58 -10.28
CA VAL A 84 -36.73 -25.79 -9.60
C VAL A 84 -36.16 -24.85 -10.65
N GLU A 85 -36.73 -23.65 -10.72
CA GLU A 85 -36.19 -22.52 -11.47
C GLU A 85 -34.85 -22.14 -10.82
N VAL A 86 -33.75 -22.70 -11.33
CA VAL A 86 -32.39 -22.31 -10.94
C VAL A 86 -32.16 -20.92 -11.52
N PRO A 87 -31.98 -19.87 -10.70
CA PRO A 87 -31.64 -18.56 -11.23
C PRO A 87 -30.27 -18.64 -11.90
N ASP A 88 -30.22 -18.37 -13.21
CA ASP A 88 -28.97 -18.34 -13.99
C ASP A 88 -28.00 -17.23 -13.52
N ASP A 89 -28.45 -16.34 -12.63
CA ASP A 89 -27.68 -15.21 -12.13
C ASP A 89 -27.21 -15.40 -10.68
N LEU A 90 -26.07 -16.07 -10.53
CA LEU A 90 -25.33 -16.16 -9.27
C LEU A 90 -24.45 -14.93 -8.98
N SER A 91 -24.50 -13.88 -9.82
CA SER A 91 -23.63 -12.70 -9.68
C SER A 91 -23.94 -11.88 -8.41
N THR A 92 -25.13 -12.03 -7.84
CA THR A 92 -25.58 -11.33 -6.61
C THR A 92 -25.07 -11.97 -5.31
N LEU A 93 -24.54 -13.20 -5.35
CA LEU A 93 -23.93 -13.87 -4.20
C LEU A 93 -22.56 -13.31 -3.82
N HIS A 94 -21.91 -12.59 -4.73
CA HIS A 94 -20.63 -11.92 -4.45
C HIS A 94 -20.78 -10.55 -3.79
N ASP A 95 -22.00 -9.99 -3.76
CA ASP A 95 -22.27 -8.63 -3.25
C ASP A 95 -23.18 -8.64 -1.99
N SER A 96 -23.54 -9.83 -1.50
CA SER A 96 -24.24 -9.96 -0.23
C SER A 96 -23.22 -9.84 0.91
N ALA A 97 -22.87 -8.62 1.30
CA ALA A 97 -22.27 -8.39 2.60
C ALA A 97 -23.24 -8.99 3.65
N PRO A 98 -22.85 -10.07 4.37
CA PRO A 98 -23.72 -10.61 5.41
C PRO A 98 -23.94 -9.51 6.45
N ALA A 99 -25.18 -9.39 6.93
CA ALA A 99 -25.51 -8.52 8.05
C ALA A 99 -24.42 -8.67 9.12
N GLU A 100 -23.81 -7.57 9.54
CA GLU A 100 -22.73 -7.56 10.52
C GLU A 100 -23.22 -8.27 11.78
N ASP A 101 -22.77 -9.51 11.96
CA ASP A 101 -22.84 -10.17 13.25
C ASP A 101 -21.93 -9.34 14.18
N PRO A 102 -22.45 -8.69 15.22
CA PRO A 102 -21.63 -7.90 16.13
C PRO A 102 -20.61 -8.74 16.90
N ALA A 103 -20.67 -10.08 16.82
CA ALA A 103 -19.66 -11.00 17.33
C ALA A 103 -18.60 -11.41 16.27
N ALA A 104 -18.75 -11.03 15.00
CA ALA A 104 -17.77 -11.34 13.98
C ALA A 104 -16.46 -10.56 14.23
N PRO A 105 -15.28 -11.19 14.05
CA PRO A 105 -14.00 -10.50 14.21
C PRO A 105 -13.91 -9.29 13.28
N THR A 106 -13.49 -8.15 13.83
CA THR A 106 -13.25 -6.92 13.07
C THR A 106 -12.28 -7.22 11.91
N PRO A 107 -12.58 -6.76 10.68
CA PRO A 107 -11.65 -6.91 9.57
C PRO A 107 -10.28 -6.33 9.92
N ILE A 108 -9.21 -6.98 9.43
CA ILE A 108 -7.84 -6.53 9.66
C ILE A 108 -7.02 -6.68 8.38
N ALA A 109 -6.21 -5.67 8.09
CA ALA A 109 -5.20 -5.72 7.05
C ALA A 109 -3.79 -5.74 7.63
N ILE A 110 -2.90 -6.46 6.97
CA ILE A 110 -1.46 -6.42 7.24
C ILE A 110 -0.69 -6.34 5.93
N VAL A 111 0.11 -5.30 5.76
CA VAL A 111 1.06 -5.16 4.66
C VAL A 111 2.45 -5.51 5.17
N ALA A 112 2.91 -6.71 4.82
CA ALA A 112 4.23 -7.21 5.18
C ALA A 112 5.31 -6.64 4.24
N THR A 113 6.39 -6.13 4.83
CA THR A 113 7.49 -5.48 4.09
C THR A 113 8.85 -6.03 4.53
N PRO A 114 9.86 -5.99 3.64
CA PRO A 114 11.23 -6.39 4.00
C PRO A 114 12.01 -5.28 4.71
N LEU A 115 11.37 -4.18 5.14
CA LEU A 115 12.07 -3.11 5.84
C LEU A 115 12.45 -3.57 7.24
N ALA A 116 13.68 -3.28 7.64
CA ALA A 116 14.17 -3.64 8.98
C ALA A 116 13.63 -2.76 10.12
N SER A 117 12.82 -1.72 9.83
CA SER A 117 12.39 -0.75 10.83
C SER A 117 10.97 -0.25 10.58
N ALA A 118 10.10 -0.43 11.58
CA ALA A 118 8.74 0.11 11.64
C ALA A 118 8.71 1.64 11.49
N LYS A 119 9.67 2.31 12.13
CA LYS A 119 9.86 3.77 12.04
C LYS A 119 10.20 4.21 10.62
N ALA A 120 11.10 3.49 9.94
CA ALA A 120 11.40 3.78 8.54
C ALA A 120 10.18 3.57 7.65
N LEU A 121 9.40 2.50 7.89
CA LEU A 121 8.16 2.23 7.16
C LEU A 121 7.14 3.36 7.34
N ALA A 122 6.94 3.87 8.56
CA ALA A 122 6.03 5.00 8.80
C ALA A 122 6.46 6.25 8.00
N GLY A 123 7.76 6.54 7.98
CA GLY A 123 8.30 7.61 7.15
C GLY A 123 8.03 7.39 5.66
N VAL A 124 8.23 6.18 5.15
CA VAL A 124 7.97 5.83 3.74
C VAL A 124 6.49 6.05 3.39
N VAL A 125 5.57 5.56 4.23
CA VAL A 125 4.13 5.73 4.03
C VAL A 125 3.75 7.22 4.08
N ARG A 126 4.31 7.99 5.02
CA ARG A 126 4.07 9.44 5.10
C ARG A 126 4.49 10.18 3.84
N LEU A 127 5.65 9.83 3.26
CA LEU A 127 6.11 10.43 2.01
C LEU A 127 5.25 10.00 0.81
N ALA A 128 4.80 8.75 0.78
CA ALA A 128 3.87 8.28 -0.26
C ALA A 128 2.53 9.05 -0.20
N LEU A 129 1.96 9.23 1.00
CA LEU A 129 0.77 10.07 1.21
C LEU A 129 0.98 11.51 0.74
N ALA A 130 2.14 12.09 1.03
CA ALA A 130 2.48 13.44 0.62
C ALA A 130 2.60 13.61 -0.90
N ALA A 131 3.00 12.56 -1.62
CA ALA A 131 3.13 12.56 -3.08
C ALA A 131 1.79 12.39 -3.81
N GLU A 132 0.76 11.90 -3.12
CA GLU A 132 -0.60 11.72 -3.65
C GLU A 132 -1.47 12.99 -3.52
N ASP A 133 -0.85 14.15 -3.24
CA ASP A 133 -1.50 15.46 -3.10
C ASP A 133 -2.72 15.47 -2.15
N ASP A 134 -2.65 14.68 -1.06
CA ASP A 134 -3.71 14.58 -0.03
C ASP A 134 -5.06 14.06 -0.56
N ARG A 135 -5.08 13.47 -1.76
CA ARG A 135 -6.31 12.95 -2.40
C ARG A 135 -6.71 11.56 -1.92
N THR A 136 -5.76 10.84 -1.33
CA THR A 136 -5.97 9.49 -0.82
C THR A 136 -6.12 9.59 0.69
N PRO A 137 -7.33 9.35 1.26
CA PRO A 137 -7.47 9.27 2.70
C PRO A 137 -6.60 8.12 3.22
N PHE A 138 -5.90 8.37 4.33
CA PHE A 138 -5.21 7.31 5.06
C PHE A 138 -6.19 6.71 6.06
N PRO A 139 -6.42 5.38 6.04
CA PRO A 139 -7.32 4.73 6.98
C PRO A 139 -6.96 5.04 8.44
N GLU A 140 -7.96 5.43 9.24
CA GLU A 140 -7.76 5.75 10.66
C GLU A 140 -7.32 4.50 11.44
N GLY A 141 -6.43 4.68 12.41
CA GLY A 141 -5.94 3.58 13.24
C GLY A 141 -4.92 2.66 12.55
N ALA A 142 -4.58 2.89 11.28
CA ALA A 142 -3.51 2.15 10.62
C ALA A 142 -2.13 2.59 11.16
N VAL A 143 -1.36 1.64 11.70
CA VAL A 143 -0.07 1.86 12.35
C VAL A 143 1.00 0.96 11.75
N THR A 144 2.26 1.40 11.80
CA THR A 144 3.38 0.53 11.50
C THR A 144 3.93 -0.08 12.78
N ALA A 145 4.33 -1.35 12.71
CA ALA A 145 4.91 -2.08 13.82
C ALA A 145 6.12 -2.90 13.36
N GLN A 146 6.94 -3.31 14.31
CA GLN A 146 8.10 -4.15 14.06
C GLN A 146 7.71 -5.62 14.23
N ALA A 147 8.02 -6.46 13.25
CA ALA A 147 7.96 -7.91 13.38
C ALA A 147 9.35 -8.52 13.15
N GLU A 148 9.52 -9.80 13.49
CA GLU A 148 10.81 -10.50 13.36
C GLU A 148 11.36 -10.46 11.93
N THR A 149 10.51 -10.73 10.93
CA THR A 149 10.92 -10.79 9.51
C THR A 149 10.97 -9.43 8.83
N GLY A 150 10.54 -8.36 9.49
CA GLY A 150 10.49 -7.01 8.94
C GLY A 150 9.36 -6.17 9.51
N ALA A 151 9.26 -4.94 9.03
CA ALA A 151 8.23 -4.00 9.43
C ALA A 151 6.91 -4.30 8.71
N ILE A 152 5.81 -4.11 9.43
CA ILE A 152 4.46 -4.26 8.92
C ILE A 152 3.68 -2.95 9.04
N LEU A 153 2.72 -2.74 8.15
CA LEU A 153 1.67 -1.73 8.30
C LEU A 153 0.35 -2.47 8.50
N THR A 154 -0.39 -2.18 9.55
CA THR A 154 -1.60 -2.91 9.91
C THR A 154 -2.66 -1.99 10.49
N GLY A 155 -3.93 -2.38 10.36
CA GLY A 155 -5.07 -1.66 10.91
C GLY A 155 -6.37 -2.43 10.72
N HIS A 156 -7.39 -2.04 11.49
CA HIS A 156 -8.75 -2.54 11.33
C HIS A 156 -9.46 -1.78 10.22
N VAL A 157 -9.46 -2.36 9.03
CA VAL A 157 -9.87 -1.68 7.80
C VAL A 157 -10.64 -2.61 6.87
N ASP A 158 -11.48 -2.05 6.01
CA ASP A 158 -12.16 -2.82 4.99
C ASP A 158 -11.20 -3.27 3.85
N GLU A 159 -11.71 -4.02 2.88
CA GLU A 159 -10.90 -4.55 1.77
C GLU A 159 -10.35 -3.44 0.86
N GLU A 160 -11.11 -2.37 0.63
CA GLU A 160 -10.70 -1.24 -0.22
C GLU A 160 -9.58 -0.42 0.44
N GLU A 161 -9.74 -0.15 1.74
CA GLU A 161 -8.75 0.49 2.57
C GLU A 161 -7.47 -0.36 2.69
N ALA A 162 -7.60 -1.69 2.84
CA ALA A 162 -6.47 -2.61 2.82
C ALA A 162 -5.66 -2.51 1.52
N HIS A 163 -6.35 -2.48 0.38
CA HIS A 163 -5.72 -2.27 -0.92
C HIS A 163 -5.06 -0.88 -1.03
N THR A 164 -5.63 0.14 -0.40
CA THR A 164 -5.07 1.49 -0.33
C THR A 164 -3.77 1.52 0.46
N LEU A 165 -3.74 0.89 1.64
CA LEU A 165 -2.52 0.74 2.45
C LEU A 165 -1.41 0.04 1.65
N ALA A 166 -1.74 -1.08 0.99
CA ALA A 166 -0.80 -1.84 0.18
C ALA A 166 -0.23 -1.04 -0.99
N ARG A 167 -1.09 -0.29 -1.69
CA ARG A 167 -0.71 0.62 -2.78
C ARG A 167 0.27 1.68 -2.30
N LEU A 168 -0.04 2.36 -1.19
CA LEU A 168 0.79 3.43 -0.63
C LEU A 168 2.18 2.93 -0.21
N VAL A 169 2.23 1.83 0.54
CA VAL A 169 3.50 1.21 0.94
C VAL A 169 4.32 0.83 -0.30
N SER A 170 3.69 0.19 -1.27
CA SER A 170 4.35 -0.25 -2.51
C SER A 170 4.85 0.91 -3.37
N LEU A 171 4.12 2.03 -3.38
CA LEU A 171 4.55 3.26 -4.06
C LEU A 171 5.81 3.84 -3.40
N GLY A 172 5.86 3.84 -2.07
CA GLY A 172 7.03 4.27 -1.31
C GLY A 172 8.23 3.32 -1.46
N LEU A 173 7.97 2.01 -1.57
CA LEU A 173 8.96 0.95 -1.72
C LEU A 173 9.14 0.49 -3.18
N GLN A 174 9.24 1.42 -4.13
CA GLN A 174 9.22 1.13 -5.59
C GLN A 174 10.02 -0.09 -6.07
N ARG A 175 11.16 -0.39 -5.44
CA ARG A 175 12.06 -1.50 -5.82
C ARG A 175 11.71 -2.84 -5.20
N GLN A 176 10.93 -2.85 -4.12
CA GLN A 176 10.61 -4.02 -3.33
C GLN A 176 9.13 -4.39 -3.55
N GLY A 177 8.86 -5.68 -3.65
CA GLY A 177 7.48 -6.17 -3.58
C GLY A 177 7.02 -6.18 -2.13
N VAL A 178 5.73 -5.94 -1.91
CA VAL A 178 5.08 -6.13 -0.61
C VAL A 178 3.91 -7.08 -0.77
N VAL A 179 3.50 -7.71 0.33
CA VAL A 179 2.32 -8.56 0.36
C VAL A 179 1.32 -7.96 1.34
N MET A 180 0.10 -7.77 0.87
CA MET A 180 -1.04 -7.42 1.70
C MET A 180 -1.80 -8.69 2.04
N PHE A 181 -2.13 -8.86 3.30
CA PHE A 181 -3.12 -9.80 3.81
C PHE A 181 -4.33 -9.00 4.26
N TRP A 182 -5.51 -9.57 4.02
CA TRP A 182 -6.74 -9.04 4.58
C TRP A 182 -7.59 -10.20 5.07
N ARG A 183 -8.14 -10.07 6.27
CA ARG A 183 -9.06 -11.04 6.85
C ARG A 183 -10.37 -10.38 7.23
N ARG A 184 -11.48 -11.05 6.93
CA ARG A 184 -12.81 -10.78 7.49
C ARG A 184 -13.48 -12.10 7.88
N GLY A 185 -13.73 -12.28 9.18
CA GLY A 185 -14.21 -13.56 9.71
C GLY A 185 -13.26 -14.71 9.33
N ASP A 186 -13.80 -15.76 8.70
CA ASP A 186 -13.03 -16.92 8.24
C ASP A 186 -12.38 -16.74 6.86
N ARG A 187 -12.67 -15.64 6.16
CA ARG A 187 -12.09 -15.37 4.84
C ARG A 187 -10.77 -14.63 5.00
N MET A 188 -9.73 -15.17 4.39
CA MET A 188 -8.41 -14.55 4.30
C MET A 188 -7.93 -14.53 2.85
N ILE A 189 -7.44 -13.38 2.40
CA ILE A 189 -6.90 -13.17 1.06
C ILE A 189 -5.50 -12.56 1.15
N ALA A 190 -4.68 -12.77 0.13
CA ALA A 190 -3.37 -12.15 0.03
C ALA A 190 -3.09 -11.66 -1.39
N PHE A 191 -2.51 -10.47 -1.51
CA PHE A 191 -2.18 -9.83 -2.78
C PHE A 191 -0.76 -9.30 -2.79
N ARG A 192 -0.08 -9.46 -3.93
CA ARG A 192 1.26 -8.87 -4.13
C ARG A 192 1.14 -7.49 -4.75
N TYR A 193 1.96 -6.57 -4.27
CA TYR A 193 2.05 -5.22 -4.80
C TYR A 193 3.48 -4.84 -5.16
N ARG A 194 3.64 -4.12 -6.28
CA ARG A 194 4.91 -3.53 -6.70
C ARG A 194 4.72 -2.18 -7.37
N ALA A 195 5.48 -1.18 -6.91
CA ALA A 195 5.44 0.18 -7.42
C ALA A 195 3.99 0.72 -7.52
N GLY A 196 3.17 0.45 -6.50
CA GLY A 196 1.77 0.89 -6.43
C GLY A 196 0.80 0.10 -7.30
N ARG A 197 1.22 -1.00 -7.95
CA ARG A 197 0.35 -1.85 -8.77
C ARG A 197 0.10 -3.19 -8.10
N ASN A 198 -1.14 -3.67 -8.19
CA ASN A 198 -1.53 -5.01 -7.80
C ASN A 198 -0.98 -6.02 -8.84
N GLU A 199 -0.13 -6.95 -8.40
CA GLU A 199 0.47 -8.03 -9.22
C GLU A 199 -0.37 -9.32 -9.21
N GLY A 200 -1.52 -9.31 -8.54
CA GLY A 200 -2.47 -10.41 -8.44
C GLY A 200 -2.49 -11.10 -7.08
N GLU A 201 -3.49 -11.96 -6.92
CA GLU A 201 -3.70 -12.77 -5.73
C GLU A 201 -2.59 -13.81 -5.55
N THR A 202 -2.30 -14.15 -4.30
CA THR A 202 -1.37 -15.20 -3.92
C THR A 202 -1.98 -16.03 -2.78
N SER A 203 -1.56 -17.29 -2.66
CA SER A 203 -2.01 -18.13 -1.54
C SER A 203 -1.52 -17.55 -0.21
N PRO A 204 -2.42 -17.23 0.75
CA PRO A 204 -2.02 -16.76 2.08
C PRO A 204 -1.12 -17.77 2.79
N ALA A 205 -1.47 -19.06 2.73
CA ALA A 205 -0.72 -20.14 3.38
C ALA A 205 0.73 -20.24 2.88
N LEU A 206 0.98 -20.00 1.59
CA LEU A 206 2.33 -20.03 1.04
C LEU A 206 3.18 -18.84 1.52
N VAL A 207 2.57 -17.67 1.70
CA VAL A 207 3.30 -16.47 2.11
C VAL A 207 3.50 -16.42 3.62
N LEU A 208 2.48 -16.78 4.41
CA LEU A 208 2.56 -16.78 5.88
C LEU A 208 3.67 -17.70 6.39
N GLY A 209 3.91 -18.84 5.75
CA GLY A 209 5.02 -19.73 6.12
C GLY A 209 6.42 -19.12 5.97
N ALA A 210 6.55 -17.92 5.37
CA ALA A 210 7.80 -17.18 5.23
C ALA A 210 7.82 -15.87 6.05
N LEU A 211 6.77 -15.57 6.80
CA LEU A 211 6.65 -14.37 7.63
C LEU A 211 6.82 -14.70 9.12
N ALA A 212 6.93 -13.66 9.92
CA ALA A 212 7.00 -13.74 11.36
C ALA A 212 5.68 -14.29 11.95
N GLY A 213 5.78 -15.04 13.07
CA GLY A 213 4.60 -15.63 13.73
C GLY A 213 3.58 -14.57 14.17
N GLU A 214 4.07 -13.39 14.57
CA GLU A 214 3.25 -12.25 14.98
C GLU A 214 2.29 -11.79 13.87
N VAL A 215 2.64 -11.96 12.60
CA VAL A 215 1.74 -11.65 11.48
C VAL A 215 0.58 -12.63 11.41
N GLU A 216 0.85 -13.92 11.65
CA GLU A 216 -0.18 -14.95 11.71
C GLU A 216 -1.06 -14.76 12.95
N ASP A 217 -0.46 -14.50 14.11
CA ASP A 217 -1.18 -14.30 15.38
C ASP A 217 -2.14 -13.09 15.30
N LEU A 218 -1.70 -11.96 14.73
CA LEU A 218 -2.57 -10.82 14.45
C LEU A 218 -3.71 -11.16 13.47
N LEU A 219 -3.41 -11.89 12.39
CA LEU A 219 -4.44 -12.28 11.41
C LEU A 219 -5.44 -13.25 12.03
N LEU A 220 -5.02 -14.16 12.90
CA LEU A 220 -5.91 -15.09 13.56
C LEU A 220 -6.71 -14.42 14.70
N GLY A 221 -6.24 -13.27 15.19
CA GLY A 221 -6.80 -12.57 16.35
C GLY A 221 -6.39 -13.20 17.67
N VAL A 222 -5.23 -13.87 17.68
CA VAL A 222 -4.55 -14.33 18.90
C VAL A 222 -3.97 -13.11 19.63
N ASP A 223 -3.31 -12.24 18.88
CA ASP A 223 -2.82 -10.93 19.35
C ASP A 223 -3.72 -9.81 18.81
N ALA A 224 -3.87 -8.75 19.59
CA ALA A 224 -4.60 -7.56 19.19
C ALA A 224 -3.63 -6.45 18.71
N LEU A 225 -4.16 -5.45 18.01
CA LEU A 225 -3.35 -4.34 17.49
C LEU A 225 -2.71 -3.54 18.63
N GLU A 226 -3.37 -3.49 19.79
CA GLU A 226 -2.91 -2.81 21.00
C GLU A 226 -1.75 -3.53 21.70
N ASP A 227 -1.54 -4.81 21.40
CA ASP A 227 -0.47 -5.62 21.98
C ASP A 227 0.87 -5.41 21.25
N LEU A 228 0.85 -4.72 20.09
CA LEU A 228 2.06 -4.44 19.32
C LEU A 228 2.95 -3.40 20.00
N GLU A 229 4.21 -3.75 20.17
CA GLU A 229 5.23 -2.83 20.67
C GLU A 229 5.73 -1.89 19.56
N GLU A 230 6.20 -0.70 19.96
CA GLU A 230 6.83 0.30 19.08
C GLU A 230 6.00 0.64 17.82
N THR A 231 4.72 0.92 17.99
CA THR A 231 3.86 1.34 16.88
C THR A 231 4.05 2.82 16.50
N TYR A 232 3.99 3.13 15.20
CA TYR A 232 4.03 4.50 14.69
C TYR A 232 2.85 4.78 13.77
N ASP A 233 2.11 5.85 14.01
CA ASP A 233 1.05 6.34 13.12
C ASP A 233 1.66 7.19 11.98
N PRO A 234 1.62 6.73 10.71
CA PRO A 234 2.15 7.46 9.57
C PRO A 234 1.49 8.82 9.34
N SER A 235 0.22 8.99 9.70
CA SER A 235 -0.55 10.21 9.46
C SER A 235 -0.15 11.36 10.40
N SER A 236 0.32 11.03 11.60
CA SER A 236 0.75 11.99 12.62
C SER A 236 2.10 12.67 12.34
N ILE A 237 2.88 12.17 11.37
CA ILE A 237 4.29 12.56 11.18
C ILE A 237 4.41 13.70 10.15
N SER A 238 5.33 14.65 10.41
CA SER A 238 5.65 15.70 9.42
C SER A 238 6.50 15.16 8.26
N ARG A 239 6.41 15.78 7.06
CA ARG A 239 7.23 15.39 5.90
C ARG A 239 8.74 15.42 6.20
N LEU A 240 9.20 16.45 6.92
CA LEU A 240 10.61 16.60 7.29
C LEU A 240 11.06 15.50 8.25
N GLU A 241 10.20 15.13 9.20
CA GLU A 241 10.48 14.05 10.15
C GLU A 241 10.53 12.69 9.45
N ALA A 242 9.60 12.43 8.52
CA ALA A 242 9.61 11.24 7.68
C ALA A 242 10.93 11.08 6.91
N VAL A 243 11.44 12.16 6.29
CA VAL A 243 12.74 12.15 5.60
C VAL A 243 13.87 11.80 6.58
N LYS A 244 13.86 12.37 7.80
CA LYS A 244 14.87 12.07 8.83
C LYS A 244 14.83 10.60 9.25
N TRP A 245 13.64 10.03 9.43
CA TRP A 245 13.46 8.64 9.84
C TRP A 245 13.98 7.67 8.79
N ILE A 246 13.69 7.92 7.52
CA ILE A 246 14.20 7.11 6.39
C ILE A 246 15.73 7.25 6.27
N ALA A 247 16.26 8.48 6.34
CA ALA A 247 17.69 8.73 6.20
C ALA A 247 18.51 8.15 7.38
N GLY A 248 17.93 8.15 8.58
CA GLY A 248 18.54 7.56 9.78
C GLY A 248 18.73 6.05 9.68
N GLY A 249 17.79 5.34 9.03
CA GLY A 249 17.87 3.89 8.82
C GLY A 249 18.94 3.44 7.82
N ARG A 250 19.50 4.37 7.02
CA ARG A 250 20.54 4.06 6.02
C ARG A 250 21.96 3.97 6.61
N ARG A 251 22.13 4.30 7.90
CA ARG A 251 23.40 4.20 8.62
C ARG A 251 23.40 2.97 9.54
N LYS A 252 23.51 1.78 8.97
CA LYS A 252 23.96 0.60 9.71
C LYS A 252 24.47 -0.47 8.75
#